data_AF-A0A554XNR3-F1
#
_entry.id   AF-A0A554XNR3-F1
#
_cell.length_a   1.000
_cell.length_b   1.000
_cell.length_c   1.000
_cell.angle_alpha   90.00
_cell.angle_beta   90.00
_cell.angle_gamma   90.00
#
_symmetry.space_group_name_H-M   'P 1'
#
loop_
_entity.id
_entity.type
_entity.pdbx_description
1 polymer ?
#
loop_
_entity_poly.entity_id
_entity_poly.type
_entity_poly.pdbx_seq_one_letter_code
_entity_poly.pdbx_strand_id
1 'polypeptide(L)'
;MVPASPLLWLPPTVWPLLAELSAALLARRWRLATAESCTGGLVAACCTSLAGSSDWFERGFVTYSNAAKVADLGVDDGLIATHGAVSEPVARAMARGAAAAAQVQAAVAITGIAGPSGGSAAKPVGTVWFGWCVEGQVQAQCQRFDGDRAAVRAAAVEHALAGLCTRVAAAG
;
A
#
# COMPACT_ATOMS: atom_id res chain seq x y z
N MET A 1 6.07 12.44 23.53
CA MET A 1 7.40 12.67 22.93
C MET A 1 7.46 11.81 21.67
N VAL A 2 7.37 12.41 20.48
CA VAL A 2 7.46 11.65 19.23
C VAL A 2 8.91 11.18 19.09
N PRO A 3 9.22 9.88 18.98
CA PRO A 3 10.60 9.44 18.79
C PRO A 3 11.16 10.08 17.52
N ALA A 4 12.43 10.47 17.55
CA ALA A 4 13.13 10.99 16.37
C ALA A 4 12.96 9.99 15.22
N SER A 5 12.32 10.42 14.12
CA SER A 5 11.96 9.60 12.95
C SER A 5 13.15 8.74 12.50
N PRO A 6 13.20 7.41 12.78
CA PRO A 6 14.35 6.57 12.45
C PRO A 6 14.58 6.39 10.94
N LEU A 7 13.67 6.86 10.08
CA LEU A 7 13.82 6.83 8.62
C LEU A 7 13.88 8.27 8.10
N LEU A 8 15.09 8.70 7.73
CA LEU A 8 15.41 10.05 7.20
C LEU A 8 14.62 10.44 5.92
N TRP A 9 13.95 9.49 5.27
CA TRP A 9 13.26 9.70 4.00
C TRP A 9 11.72 9.66 4.11
N LEU A 10 11.15 9.43 5.30
CA LEU A 10 9.70 9.44 5.49
C LEU A 10 9.16 10.84 5.80
N PRO A 11 8.04 11.25 5.19
CA PRO A 11 7.33 12.46 5.60
C PRO A 11 7.00 12.40 7.10
N PRO A 12 7.20 13.49 7.87
CA PRO A 12 6.89 13.52 9.30
C PRO A 12 5.43 13.15 9.63
N THR A 13 4.53 13.36 8.68
CA THR A 13 3.10 13.03 8.72
C THR A 13 2.82 11.53 8.77
N VAL A 14 3.78 10.67 8.40
CA VAL A 14 3.61 9.22 8.46
C VAL A 14 3.51 8.70 9.91
N TRP A 15 4.21 9.31 10.87
CA TRP A 15 4.21 8.82 12.26
C TRP A 15 2.84 8.91 12.95
N PRO A 16 2.13 10.05 12.88
CA PRO A 16 0.75 10.12 13.36
C PRO A 16 -0.15 9.06 12.73
N LEU A 17 -0.04 8.83 11.41
CA LEU A 17 -0.83 7.83 10.71
C LEU A 17 -0.55 6.40 11.19
N LEU A 18 0.71 6.05 11.41
CA LEU A 18 1.09 4.73 11.96
C LEU A 18 0.56 4.54 13.38
N ALA A 19 0.66 5.57 14.23
CA ALA A 19 0.14 5.52 15.59
C ALA A 19 -1.39 5.32 15.59
N GLU A 20 -2.11 6.09 14.77
CA GLU A 20 -3.57 5.96 14.60
C GLU A 20 -3.96 4.57 14.08
N LEU A 21 -3.30 4.11 13.01
CA LEU A 21 -3.57 2.81 12.41
C LEU A 21 -3.32 1.67 13.40
N SER A 22 -2.19 1.69 14.09
CA SER A 22 -1.84 0.67 15.08
C SER A 22 -2.88 0.61 16.20
N ALA A 23 -3.30 1.75 16.76
CA ALA A 23 -4.31 1.81 17.81
C ALA A 23 -5.65 1.27 17.31
N ALA A 24 -6.07 1.64 16.10
CA ALA A 24 -7.35 1.21 15.52
C ALA A 24 -7.39 -0.31 15.25
N LEU A 25 -6.28 -0.89 14.76
CA LEU A 25 -6.15 -2.32 14.50
C LEU A 25 -6.08 -3.11 15.81
N LEU A 26 -5.27 -2.67 16.78
CA LEU A 26 -5.14 -3.33 18.09
C LEU A 26 -6.48 -3.37 18.85
N ALA A 27 -7.24 -2.27 18.83
CA ALA A 27 -8.56 -2.21 19.47
C ALA A 27 -9.54 -3.25 18.91
N ARG A 28 -9.37 -3.64 17.64
CA ARG A 28 -10.21 -4.63 16.94
C ARG A 28 -9.60 -6.04 16.91
N ARG A 29 -8.38 -6.21 17.42
CA ARG A 29 -7.56 -7.44 17.24
C ARG A 29 -7.36 -7.79 15.76
N TRP A 30 -7.23 -6.77 14.93
CA TRP A 30 -7.01 -6.90 13.50
C TRP A 30 -5.53 -6.90 13.16
N ARG A 31 -5.21 -7.50 12.03
CA ARG A 31 -3.86 -7.53 11.47
C ARG A 31 -3.85 -6.91 10.08
N LEU A 32 -2.66 -6.48 9.66
CA LEU A 32 -2.40 -5.79 8.40
C LEU A 32 -1.43 -6.57 7.52
N ALA A 33 -1.73 -6.64 6.22
CA ALA A 33 -0.76 -6.99 5.19
C ALA A 33 -0.58 -5.88 4.14
N THR A 34 0.60 -5.78 3.54
CA THR A 34 0.87 -4.82 2.45
C THR A 34 1.23 -5.53 1.15
N ALA A 35 0.84 -4.99 0.00
CA ALA A 35 1.27 -5.43 -1.33
C ALA A 35 1.86 -4.25 -2.11
N GLU A 36 3.16 -4.26 -2.33
CA GLU A 36 3.91 -3.11 -2.83
C GLU A 36 4.61 -3.42 -4.14
N SER A 37 4.35 -2.61 -5.16
CA SER A 37 5.14 -2.60 -6.40
C SER A 37 6.10 -1.41 -6.39
N CYS A 38 5.66 -0.22 -6.82
CA CYS A 38 6.57 0.92 -7.03
C CYS A 38 7.20 1.49 -5.75
N THR A 39 6.59 1.26 -4.59
CA THR A 39 7.16 1.65 -3.29
C THR A 39 8.23 0.66 -2.85
N GLY A 40 8.17 -0.62 -3.20
CA GLY A 40 9.26 -1.56 -2.96
C GLY A 40 9.51 -1.88 -1.48
N GLY A 41 8.45 -2.05 -0.68
CA GLY A 41 8.54 -2.43 0.73
C GLY A 41 8.61 -1.26 1.71
N LEU A 42 8.39 -0.02 1.25
CA LEU A 42 8.47 1.16 2.11
C LEU A 42 7.28 1.24 3.08
N VAL A 43 6.08 0.81 2.69
CA VAL A 43 4.95 0.76 3.62
C VAL A 43 5.22 -0.26 4.71
N ALA A 44 5.72 -1.45 4.36
CA ALA A 44 6.15 -2.45 5.34
C ALA A 44 7.23 -1.89 6.27
N ALA A 45 8.25 -1.21 5.73
CA ALA A 45 9.30 -0.58 6.52
C ALA A 45 8.76 0.47 7.50
N CYS A 46 7.77 1.29 7.09
CA CYS A 46 7.06 2.21 7.98
C CYS A 46 6.39 1.45 9.14
N CYS A 47 5.58 0.45 8.82
CA CYS A 47 4.86 -0.34 9.82
C CYS A 47 5.83 -0.96 10.83
N THR A 48 6.91 -1.58 10.38
CA THR A 48 7.88 -2.25 11.26
C THR A 48 8.78 -1.29 12.03
N SER A 49 8.81 0.00 11.68
CA SER A 49 9.55 1.02 12.42
C SER A 49 8.82 1.51 13.68
N LEU A 50 7.52 1.22 13.80
CA LEU A 50 6.76 1.47 15.02
C LEU A 50 6.95 0.28 15.99
N ALA A 51 7.35 0.58 17.23
CA ALA A 51 7.44 -0.42 18.28
C ALA A 51 6.09 -1.11 18.54
N GLY A 52 6.10 -2.42 18.78
CA GLY A 52 4.87 -3.22 18.91
C GLY A 52 4.22 -3.63 17.59
N SER A 53 4.89 -3.39 16.46
CA SER A 53 4.38 -3.77 15.12
C SER A 53 4.08 -5.27 14.96
N SER A 54 4.71 -6.16 15.74
CA SER A 54 4.39 -7.59 15.77
C SER A 54 2.92 -7.90 16.06
N ASP A 55 2.25 -7.02 16.80
CA ASP A 55 0.89 -7.27 17.31
C ASP A 55 -0.20 -6.95 16.27
N TRP A 56 0.12 -6.17 15.24
CA TRP A 56 -0.86 -5.68 14.25
C TRP A 56 -0.36 -5.71 12.80
N PHE A 57 0.93 -5.81 12.53
CA PHE A 57 1.48 -6.02 11.19
C PHE A 57 1.86 -7.50 11.02
N GLU A 58 1.29 -8.16 10.01
CA GLU A 58 1.52 -9.58 9.75
C GLU A 58 2.65 -9.79 8.73
N ARG A 59 2.52 -9.22 7.52
CA ARG A 59 3.53 -9.37 6.46
C ARG A 59 3.41 -8.34 5.35
N GLY A 60 4.47 -8.19 4.57
CA GLY A 60 4.47 -7.43 3.32
C GLY A 60 4.84 -8.29 2.13
N PHE A 61 4.20 -8.05 0.99
CA PHE A 61 4.50 -8.63 -0.31
C PHE A 61 5.12 -7.55 -1.19
N VAL A 62 6.31 -7.79 -1.75
CA VAL A 62 6.91 -6.90 -2.76
C VAL A 62 6.80 -7.54 -4.13
N THR A 63 5.72 -7.25 -4.85
CA THR A 63 5.37 -7.88 -6.13
C THR A 63 5.73 -6.99 -7.32
N TYR A 64 7.03 -6.73 -7.50
CA TYR A 64 7.51 -5.77 -8.50
C TYR A 64 7.18 -6.17 -9.94
N SER A 65 7.27 -7.46 -10.26
CA SER A 65 6.96 -7.99 -11.60
C SER A 65 5.49 -8.37 -11.74
N ASN A 66 5.01 -8.49 -12.98
CA ASN A 66 3.67 -9.03 -13.25
C ASN A 66 3.54 -10.48 -12.75
N ALA A 67 4.57 -11.30 -12.97
CA ALA A 67 4.61 -12.68 -12.50
C ALA A 67 4.47 -12.79 -10.97
N ALA A 68 5.11 -11.89 -10.20
CA ALA A 68 4.97 -11.86 -8.75
C ALA A 68 3.55 -11.47 -8.31
N LYS A 69 2.89 -10.55 -9.02
CA LYS A 69 1.47 -10.21 -8.76
C LYS A 69 0.57 -11.44 -8.94
N VAL A 70 0.83 -12.26 -9.95
CA VAL A 70 0.08 -13.50 -10.20
C VAL A 70 0.40 -14.54 -9.12
N ALA A 71 1.68 -14.85 -8.92
CA ALA A 71 2.13 -15.94 -8.06
C ALA A 71 1.81 -15.71 -6.57
N ASP A 72 2.05 -14.48 -6.07
CA ASP A 72 2.00 -14.22 -4.63
C ASP A 72 0.62 -13.71 -4.19
N LEU A 73 -0.11 -13.05 -5.10
CA LEU A 73 -1.38 -12.37 -4.78
C LEU A 73 -2.57 -12.91 -5.57
N GLY A 74 -2.37 -13.88 -6.48
CA GLY A 74 -3.45 -14.44 -7.29
C GLY A 74 -4.10 -13.41 -8.22
N VAL A 75 -3.37 -12.37 -8.64
CA VAL A 75 -3.88 -11.44 -9.64
C VAL A 75 -4.02 -12.17 -10.97
N ASP A 76 -5.22 -12.11 -11.55
CA ASP A 76 -5.49 -12.65 -12.89
C ASP A 76 -4.58 -11.98 -13.94
N ASP A 77 -3.86 -12.79 -14.72
CA ASP A 77 -2.95 -12.31 -15.75
C ASP A 77 -3.71 -11.61 -16.89
N GLY A 78 -4.96 -11.98 -17.13
CA GLY A 78 -5.88 -11.31 -18.05
C GLY A 78 -6.13 -9.85 -17.67
N LEU A 79 -6.28 -9.54 -16.36
CA LEU A 79 -6.43 -8.14 -15.91
C LEU A 79 -5.20 -7.31 -16.23
N ILE A 80 -4.01 -7.89 -16.05
CA ILE A 80 -2.75 -7.22 -16.35
C ILE A 80 -2.61 -7.01 -17.86
N ALA A 81 -2.95 -8.02 -18.68
CA ALA A 81 -2.90 -7.93 -20.13
C ALA A 81 -3.84 -6.84 -20.68
N THR A 82 -5.08 -6.76 -20.16
CA THR A 82 -6.10 -5.82 -20.65
C THR A 82 -5.89 -4.41 -20.14
N HIS A 83 -5.57 -4.22 -18.86
CA HIS A 83 -5.56 -2.89 -18.22
C HIS A 83 -4.16 -2.36 -17.91
N GLY A 84 -3.14 -3.22 -17.97
CA GLY A 84 -1.80 -2.95 -17.48
C GLY A 84 -1.70 -3.04 -15.96
N ALA A 85 -0.48 -3.27 -15.46
CA ALA A 85 -0.21 -3.42 -14.04
C ALA A 85 -0.56 -2.19 -13.19
N VAL A 86 -0.51 -0.99 -13.78
CA VAL A 86 -0.87 0.28 -13.13
C VAL A 86 -2.31 0.63 -13.53
N SER A 87 -3.27 0.05 -12.81
CA SER A 87 -4.70 0.19 -13.08
C SER A 87 -5.55 -0.13 -11.86
N GLU A 88 -6.80 0.34 -11.86
CA GLU A 88 -7.78 0.03 -10.82
C GLU A 88 -7.99 -1.48 -10.59
N PRO A 89 -8.33 -2.30 -11.60
CA PRO A 89 -8.61 -3.72 -11.37
C PRO A 89 -7.41 -4.46 -10.78
N VAL A 90 -6.19 -4.13 -11.21
CA VAL A 90 -4.97 -4.73 -10.64
C VAL A 90 -4.75 -4.29 -9.20
N ALA A 91 -4.94 -3.01 -8.86
CA ALA A 91 -4.81 -2.55 -7.48
C ALA A 91 -5.83 -3.20 -6.54
N ARG A 92 -7.09 -3.35 -6.99
CA ARG A 92 -8.14 -4.06 -6.24
C ARG A 92 -7.79 -5.55 -6.06
N ALA A 93 -7.33 -6.21 -7.12
CA ALA A 93 -6.92 -7.61 -7.08
C ALA A 93 -5.72 -7.81 -6.13
N MET A 94 -4.70 -6.95 -6.20
CA MET A 94 -3.55 -6.98 -5.28
C MET A 94 -3.97 -6.83 -3.82
N ALA A 95 -4.87 -5.88 -3.50
CA ALA A 95 -5.32 -5.66 -2.12
C ALA A 95 -6.12 -6.86 -1.59
N ARG A 96 -7.03 -7.40 -2.40
CA ARG A 96 -7.80 -8.60 -2.06
C ARG A 96 -6.87 -9.81 -1.87
N GLY A 97 -5.94 -10.01 -2.80
CA GLY A 97 -4.95 -11.08 -2.78
C GLY A 97 -4.08 -11.05 -1.55
N ALA A 98 -3.58 -9.85 -1.17
CA ALA A 98 -2.78 -9.67 0.03
C ALA A 98 -3.56 -10.04 1.30
N ALA A 99 -4.81 -9.58 1.43
CA ALA A 99 -5.66 -9.90 2.56
C ALA A 99 -5.92 -11.42 2.66
N ALA A 100 -6.23 -12.06 1.53
CA ALA A 100 -6.51 -13.49 1.47
C ALA A 100 -5.26 -14.34 1.78
N ALA A 101 -4.12 -14.03 1.15
CA ALA A 101 -2.87 -14.76 1.33
C ALA A 101 -2.30 -14.65 2.75
N ALA A 102 -2.49 -13.51 3.41
CA ALA A 102 -2.06 -13.29 4.79
C ALA A 102 -3.14 -13.64 5.83
N GLN A 103 -4.37 -13.94 5.40
CA GLN A 103 -5.53 -14.18 6.26
C GLN A 103 -5.77 -13.05 7.28
N VAL A 104 -5.78 -11.81 6.79
CA VAL A 104 -5.89 -10.59 7.61
C VAL A 104 -7.11 -9.75 7.27
N GLN A 105 -7.51 -8.91 8.22
CA GLN A 105 -8.69 -8.05 8.13
C GLN A 105 -8.42 -6.81 7.29
N ALA A 106 -7.20 -6.27 7.35
CA ALA A 106 -6.80 -5.08 6.62
C ALA A 106 -5.65 -5.39 5.65
N ALA A 107 -5.75 -4.89 4.43
CA ALA A 107 -4.64 -4.87 3.48
C ALA A 107 -4.62 -3.60 2.64
N VAL A 108 -3.42 -3.18 2.25
CA VAL A 108 -3.20 -2.07 1.32
C VAL A 108 -2.27 -2.50 0.19
N ALA A 109 -2.60 -2.12 -1.03
CA ALA A 109 -1.84 -2.40 -2.24
C ALA A 109 -1.46 -1.12 -2.98
N ILE A 110 -0.25 -1.10 -3.56
CA ILE A 110 0.27 0.03 -4.34
C ILE A 110 0.88 -0.48 -5.65
N THR A 111 0.38 0.04 -6.78
CA THR A 111 0.96 -0.18 -8.11
C THR A 111 1.03 1.13 -8.89
N GLY A 112 2.20 1.49 -9.41
CA GLY A 112 2.42 2.84 -9.95
C GLY A 112 3.71 3.02 -10.74
N ILE A 113 3.88 4.22 -11.27
CA ILE A 113 5.02 4.62 -12.10
C ILE A 113 5.80 5.71 -11.35
N ALA A 114 6.77 5.29 -10.53
CA ALA A 114 7.58 6.24 -9.76
C ALA A 114 8.62 7.02 -10.59
N GLY A 115 8.85 6.65 -11.85
CA GLY A 115 9.83 7.31 -12.70
C GLY A 115 11.29 6.86 -12.46
N PRO A 116 12.26 7.48 -13.13
CA PRO A 116 12.09 8.65 -14.02
C PRO A 116 11.46 8.32 -15.38
N SER A 117 11.42 7.04 -15.77
CA SER A 117 10.83 6.55 -17.01
C SER A 117 9.59 5.67 -16.76
N GLY A 118 8.99 5.15 -17.84
CA GLY A 118 7.86 4.21 -17.79
C GLY A 118 6.47 4.86 -17.87
N GLY A 119 6.41 6.19 -17.91
CA GLY A 119 5.17 6.93 -18.16
C GLY A 119 4.74 6.93 -19.62
N SER A 120 3.47 7.23 -19.85
CA SER A 120 2.85 7.50 -21.16
C SER A 120 1.95 8.73 -21.07
N ALA A 121 1.44 9.23 -22.20
CA ALA A 121 0.48 10.35 -22.18
C ALA A 121 -0.79 10.03 -21.34
N ALA A 122 -1.26 8.78 -21.39
CA ALA A 122 -2.43 8.34 -20.62
C ALA A 122 -2.11 8.03 -19.14
N LYS A 123 -0.88 7.62 -18.83
CA LYS A 123 -0.43 7.25 -17.49
C LYS A 123 0.97 7.86 -17.25
N PRO A 124 1.06 9.16 -16.95
CA PRO A 124 2.35 9.83 -16.79
C PRO A 124 3.14 9.27 -15.61
N VAL A 125 4.43 9.58 -15.57
CA VAL A 125 5.23 9.39 -14.34
C VAL A 125 4.53 10.12 -13.18
N GLY A 126 4.52 9.47 -12.01
CA GLY A 126 3.78 9.91 -10.84
C GLY A 126 2.40 9.27 -10.68
N THR A 127 1.85 8.60 -11.71
CA THR A 127 0.59 7.88 -11.60
C THR A 127 0.72 6.65 -10.69
N VAL A 128 -0.08 6.60 -9.63
CA VAL A 128 -0.11 5.50 -8.66
C VAL A 128 -1.55 5.12 -8.37
N TRP A 129 -1.83 3.83 -8.46
CA TRP A 129 -3.07 3.22 -8.01
C TRP A 129 -2.89 2.58 -6.64
N PHE A 130 -3.91 2.77 -5.82
CA PHE A 130 -4.03 2.23 -4.47
C PHE A 130 -5.22 1.30 -4.41
N GLY A 131 -5.07 0.18 -3.71
CA GLY A 131 -6.17 -0.70 -3.32
C GLY A 131 -6.17 -0.85 -1.81
N TRP A 132 -7.35 -0.84 -1.20
CA TRP A 132 -7.52 -1.14 0.22
C TRP A 132 -8.57 -2.22 0.37
N CYS A 133 -8.25 -3.26 1.12
CA CYS A 133 -9.17 -4.30 1.54
C CYS A 133 -9.36 -4.19 3.05
N VAL A 134 -10.58 -3.95 3.53
CA VAL A 134 -10.91 -3.94 4.96
C VAL A 134 -12.15 -4.80 5.16
N GLU A 135 -12.06 -5.86 5.97
CA GLU A 135 -13.14 -6.84 6.19
C GLU A 135 -13.73 -7.37 4.86
N GLY A 136 -12.85 -7.65 3.89
CA GLY A 136 -13.23 -8.15 2.55
C GLY A 136 -13.79 -7.10 1.59
N GLN A 137 -14.08 -5.87 2.06
CA GLN A 137 -14.53 -4.75 1.24
C GLN A 137 -13.34 -4.09 0.55
N VAL A 138 -13.39 -4.01 -0.79
CA VAL A 138 -12.27 -3.53 -1.60
C VAL A 138 -12.60 -2.23 -2.32
N GLN A 139 -11.84 -1.20 -2.02
CA GLN A 139 -11.88 0.11 -2.67
C GLN A 139 -10.54 0.41 -3.34
N ALA A 140 -10.55 1.23 -4.39
CA ALA A 140 -9.35 1.68 -5.06
C ALA A 140 -9.42 3.16 -5.40
N GLN A 141 -8.24 3.77 -5.59
CA GLN A 141 -8.12 5.17 -5.97
C GLN A 141 -6.85 5.37 -6.79
N CYS A 142 -6.92 6.27 -7.78
CA CYS A 142 -5.76 6.76 -8.50
C CYS A 142 -5.33 8.12 -7.95
N GLN A 143 -4.02 8.34 -7.87
CA GLN A 143 -3.44 9.67 -7.68
C GLN A 143 -2.30 9.88 -8.67
N ARG A 144 -1.94 11.15 -8.89
CA ARG A 144 -0.72 11.55 -9.59
C ARG A 144 0.08 12.43 -8.66
N PHE A 145 1.32 12.03 -8.37
CA PHE A 145 2.26 12.81 -7.58
C PHE A 145 3.32 13.44 -8.47
N ASP A 146 3.69 14.68 -8.15
CA ASP A 146 4.82 15.35 -8.80
C ASP A 146 6.12 15.06 -8.04
N GLY A 147 7.25 15.36 -8.68
CA GLY A 147 8.59 15.19 -8.12
C GLY A 147 9.34 13.99 -8.69
N ASP A 148 10.50 13.72 -8.09
CA ASP A 148 11.35 12.60 -8.49
C ASP A 148 10.86 11.27 -7.94
N ARG A 149 11.60 10.19 -8.24
CA ARG A 149 11.26 8.84 -7.80
C ARG A 149 11.13 8.71 -6.28
N ALA A 150 11.94 9.41 -5.51
CA ALA A 150 11.89 9.34 -4.05
C ALA A 150 10.64 10.08 -3.54
N ALA A 151 10.37 11.28 -4.06
CA ALA A 151 9.20 12.07 -3.71
C ALA A 151 7.89 11.33 -4.02
N VAL A 152 7.76 10.74 -5.22
CA VAL A 152 6.56 9.97 -5.60
C VAL A 152 6.35 8.78 -4.67
N ARG A 153 7.42 8.05 -4.31
CA ARG A 153 7.33 6.90 -3.40
C ARG A 153 6.93 7.32 -1.99
N ALA A 154 7.51 8.40 -1.47
CA ALA A 154 7.18 8.94 -0.15
C ALA A 154 5.71 9.38 -0.06
N ALA A 155 5.24 10.16 -1.04
CA ALA A 155 3.85 10.61 -1.11
C ALA A 155 2.87 9.43 -1.27
N ALA A 156 3.24 8.41 -2.04
CA ALA A 156 2.42 7.20 -2.19
C ALA A 156 2.29 6.42 -0.87
N VAL A 157 3.37 6.29 -0.10
CA VAL A 157 3.33 5.64 1.23
C VAL A 157 2.39 6.37 2.17
N GLU A 158 2.52 7.70 2.25
CA GLU A 158 1.65 8.54 3.09
C GLU A 158 0.18 8.41 2.67
N HIS A 159 -0.12 8.53 1.38
CA HIS A 159 -1.48 8.40 0.85
C HIS A 159 -2.10 7.02 1.13
N ALA A 160 -1.29 5.96 0.99
CA ALA A 160 -1.72 4.59 1.25
C ALA A 160 -2.10 4.39 2.73
N LEU A 161 -1.28 4.89 3.66
CA LEU A 161 -1.54 4.80 5.10
C LEU A 161 -2.74 5.65 5.51
N ALA A 162 -2.83 6.90 5.04
CA ALA A 162 -3.96 7.78 5.32
C ALA A 162 -5.29 7.17 4.84
N GLY A 163 -5.31 6.66 3.60
CA GLY A 163 -6.48 6.00 3.05
C GLY A 163 -6.87 4.73 3.80
N LEU A 164 -5.91 4.02 4.40
CA LEU A 164 -6.18 2.84 5.21
C LEU A 164 -6.76 3.23 6.57
N CYS A 165 -6.22 4.25 7.25
CA CYS A 165 -6.77 4.79 8.50
C CYS A 165 -8.26 5.13 8.35
N THR A 166 -8.61 5.90 7.29
CA THR A 166 -10.01 6.27 7.02
C THR A 166 -10.92 5.05 6.89
N ARG A 167 -10.48 3.99 6.23
CA ARG A 167 -11.28 2.79 5.97
C ARG A 167 -11.41 1.89 7.19
N VAL A 168 -10.34 1.75 7.97
CA VAL A 168 -10.40 1.02 9.25
C VAL A 168 -11.29 1.76 10.25
N ALA A 169 -11.23 3.09 10.30
CA ALA A 169 -12.10 3.89 11.16
C ALA A 169 -13.58 3.79 10.76
N ALA A 170 -13.87 3.69 9.46
CA ALA A 170 -15.22 3.51 8.95
C ALA A 170 -15.77 2.08 9.09
N ALA A 171 -14.91 1.10 9.40
CA ALA A 171 -15.32 -0.28 9.62
C ALA A 171 -15.73 -0.46 11.09
N GLY A 172 -17.00 -0.82 11.28
CA GLY A 172 -17.67 -0.96 12.58
C GLY A 172 -17.00 -1.98 13.48
#